data_AF-A0AAN8FSA3-F1
#
_entry.id   AF-A0AAN8FSA3-F1
#
_cell.length_a   1.000
_cell.length_b   1.000
_cell.length_c   1.000
_cell.angle_alpha   90.00
_cell.angle_beta   90.00
_cell.angle_gamma   90.00
#
_symmetry.space_group_name_H-M   'P 1'
#
loop_
_entity.id
_entity.type
_entity.pdbx_description
1 polymer ?
#
loop_
_entity_poly.entity_id
_entity_poly.type
_entity_poly.pdbx_seq_one_letter_code
_entity_poly.pdbx_strand_id
1 'polypeptide(L)'
;MILLLVISLLLPSVHPRCSFSDEDITVRWYVFNDNVTVEYENRKVTNNHWTGIGFGRNMNNLEVIIVIIQDNKPSLVTGFTSGYEAPVLDSHAYAVPEHLSFSGDKLTLQLTRPLKATGARNHSLEGCQTWNFVKEGLYKDGQIMVHQFTQVPMAVCPRNCTKTSENSGHTASGSSNLLLNLWMFLLQELCWLFLILY
;
A
#
# COMPACT_ATOMS: atom_id res chain seq x y z
N MET A 1 4.81 9.11 55.87
CA MET A 1 5.40 9.45 54.56
C MET A 1 4.91 8.41 53.56
N ILE A 2 3.93 8.74 52.72
CA ILE A 2 3.43 7.85 51.67
C ILE A 2 4.12 8.26 50.37
N LEU A 3 4.95 7.38 49.84
CA LEU A 3 5.67 7.57 48.57
C LEU A 3 4.71 7.21 47.42
N LEU A 4 4.20 8.23 46.72
CA LEU A 4 3.40 8.05 45.50
C LEU A 4 4.32 7.66 44.33
N LEU A 5 4.33 6.37 43.99
CA LEU A 5 4.94 5.84 42.77
C LEU A 5 4.03 6.18 41.58
N VAL A 6 4.40 7.19 40.80
CA VAL A 6 3.76 7.52 39.53
C VAL A 6 4.29 6.54 38.47
N ILE A 7 3.52 5.49 38.20
CA ILE A 7 3.80 4.56 37.10
C ILE A 7 3.30 5.23 35.82
N SER A 8 4.23 5.78 35.03
CA SER A 8 3.95 6.29 33.69
C SER A 8 3.64 5.12 32.76
N LEU A 9 2.35 4.92 32.42
CA LEU A 9 1.91 3.96 31.42
C LEU A 9 2.32 4.47 30.03
N LEU A 10 3.43 3.95 29.51
CA LEU A 10 3.80 4.11 28.10
C LEU A 10 2.83 3.28 27.25
N LEU A 11 1.85 3.94 26.64
CA LEU A 11 0.99 3.30 25.63
C LEU A 11 1.83 3.06 24.36
N PRO A 12 1.92 1.81 23.86
CA PRO A 12 2.62 1.56 22.61
C PRO A 12 1.90 2.29 21.46
N SER A 13 2.61 3.19 20.78
CA SER A 13 2.13 3.83 19.56
C SER A 13 2.09 2.81 18.43
N VAL A 14 0.92 2.21 18.22
CA VAL A 14 0.68 1.31 17.08
C VAL A 14 0.64 2.16 15.82
N HIS A 15 1.78 2.23 15.12
CA HIS A 15 1.85 2.88 13.82
C HIS A 15 1.05 2.04 12.80
N PRO A 16 0.21 2.67 11.99
CA PRO A 16 -0.55 1.96 10.97
C PRO A 16 0.41 1.33 9.95
N ARG A 17 0.24 0.04 9.68
CA ARG A 17 0.92 -0.58 8.54
C ARG A 17 0.24 -0.08 7.27
N CYS A 18 1.00 0.59 6.42
CA CYS A 18 0.54 1.17 5.15
C CYS A 18 1.18 0.50 3.93
N SER A 19 1.82 -0.63 4.16
CA SER A 19 2.47 -1.44 3.14
C SER A 19 2.58 -2.89 3.60
N PHE A 20 2.74 -3.76 2.61
CA PHE A 20 3.06 -5.17 2.74
C PHE A 20 4.11 -5.50 1.69
N SER A 21 5.06 -6.37 2.02
CA SER A 21 5.99 -6.91 1.03
C SER A 21 6.39 -8.32 1.43
N ASP A 22 6.44 -9.21 0.46
CA ASP A 22 7.09 -10.51 0.56
C ASP A 22 7.96 -10.76 -0.69
N GLU A 23 8.29 -12.02 -0.99
CA GLU A 23 9.09 -12.35 -2.18
C GLU A 23 8.37 -12.04 -3.50
N ASP A 24 7.06 -12.18 -3.57
CA ASP A 24 6.28 -12.17 -4.81
C ASP A 24 5.68 -10.80 -5.08
N ILE A 25 5.17 -10.16 -4.02
CA ILE A 25 4.41 -8.93 -4.14
C ILE A 25 4.92 -7.85 -3.19
N THR A 26 4.83 -6.61 -3.65
CA THR A 26 5.00 -5.43 -2.81
C THR A 26 3.79 -4.54 -3.03
N VAL A 27 3.12 -4.19 -1.93
CA VAL A 27 1.91 -3.37 -1.95
C VAL A 27 2.07 -2.23 -0.98
N ARG A 28 1.73 -1.02 -1.41
CA ARG A 28 1.67 0.18 -0.57
C ARG A 28 0.35 0.88 -0.83
N TRP A 29 -0.26 1.42 0.21
CA TRP A 29 -1.49 2.17 0.08
C TRP A 29 -1.45 3.46 0.88
N TYR A 30 -2.15 4.46 0.37
CA TYR A 30 -2.34 5.73 1.07
C TYR A 30 -3.60 6.44 0.59
N VAL A 31 -4.09 7.35 1.42
CA VAL A 31 -5.19 8.25 1.09
C VAL A 31 -4.62 9.62 0.73
N PHE A 32 -5.09 10.15 -0.39
CA PHE A 32 -4.81 11.51 -0.86
C PHE A 32 -6.08 12.06 -1.53
N ASN A 33 -6.51 13.27 -1.14
CA ASN A 33 -7.74 13.91 -1.67
C ASN A 33 -8.97 12.98 -1.69
N ASP A 34 -9.29 12.34 -0.55
CA ASP A 34 -10.38 11.39 -0.39
C ASP A 34 -10.36 10.15 -1.31
N ASN A 35 -9.23 9.90 -1.97
CA ASN A 35 -9.01 8.71 -2.80
C ASN A 35 -7.97 7.81 -2.15
N VAL A 36 -8.24 6.51 -2.18
CA VAL A 36 -7.26 5.48 -1.86
C VAL A 36 -6.42 5.25 -3.10
N THR A 37 -5.11 5.47 -2.98
CA THR A 37 -4.13 5.03 -3.97
C THR A 37 -3.52 3.72 -3.50
N VAL A 38 -3.46 2.73 -4.39
CA VAL A 38 -2.73 1.48 -4.16
C VAL A 38 -1.64 1.37 -5.22
N GLU A 39 -0.40 1.20 -4.76
CA GLU A 39 0.76 0.84 -5.56
C GLU A 39 1.02 -0.64 -5.33
N TYR A 40 1.01 -1.42 -6.40
CA TYR A 40 1.09 -2.87 -6.38
C TYR A 40 2.11 -3.33 -7.41
N GLU A 41 3.11 -4.07 -6.94
CA GLU A 41 4.09 -4.75 -7.76
C GLU A 41 3.96 -6.26 -7.57
N ASN A 42 3.96 -7.01 -8.67
CA ASN A 42 4.06 -8.46 -8.68
C ASN A 42 5.30 -8.86 -9.49
N ARG A 43 6.17 -9.68 -8.91
CA ARG A 43 7.44 -10.10 -9.52
C ARG A 43 7.42 -11.52 -10.08
N LYS A 44 6.32 -12.25 -9.92
CA LYS A 44 6.22 -13.66 -10.34
C LYS A 44 5.01 -13.98 -11.22
N VAL A 45 4.02 -13.09 -11.32
CA VAL A 45 2.87 -13.31 -12.21
C VAL A 45 3.32 -13.36 -13.66
N THR A 46 2.83 -14.35 -14.41
CA THR A 46 3.22 -14.58 -15.80
C THR A 46 2.08 -14.30 -16.79
N ASN A 47 2.36 -14.42 -18.09
CA ASN A 47 1.31 -14.32 -19.10
C ASN A 47 0.22 -15.38 -18.91
N ASN A 48 -1.02 -15.06 -19.28
CA ASN A 48 -2.22 -15.87 -19.06
C ASN A 48 -2.52 -16.17 -17.59
N HIS A 49 -2.12 -15.27 -16.69
CA HIS A 49 -2.47 -15.31 -15.28
C HIS A 49 -3.18 -14.01 -14.88
N TRP A 50 -3.79 -14.03 -13.70
CA TRP A 50 -4.39 -12.88 -13.07
C TRP A 50 -3.88 -12.72 -11.63
N THR A 51 -3.90 -11.49 -11.14
CA THR A 51 -3.63 -11.12 -9.75
C THR A 51 -4.70 -10.14 -9.27
N GLY A 52 -4.85 -9.91 -7.97
CA GLY A 52 -5.93 -9.03 -7.52
C GLY A 52 -5.95 -8.69 -6.03
N ILE A 53 -6.93 -7.85 -5.70
CA ILE A 53 -7.22 -7.36 -4.35
C ILE A 53 -8.70 -7.62 -4.08
N GLY A 54 -9.01 -8.35 -3.01
CA GLY A 54 -10.38 -8.55 -2.53
C GLY A 54 -10.65 -7.81 -1.22
N PHE A 55 -11.72 -7.03 -1.15
CA PHE A 55 -12.11 -6.23 0.02
C PHE A 55 -13.19 -6.95 0.83
N GLY A 56 -12.82 -7.44 2.02
CA GLY A 56 -13.72 -8.14 2.94
C GLY A 56 -13.10 -9.40 3.57
N ARG A 57 -13.89 -10.09 4.41
CA ARG A 57 -13.38 -11.20 5.26
C ARG A 57 -13.37 -12.57 4.60
N ASN A 58 -14.31 -12.84 3.70
CA ASN A 58 -14.47 -14.14 3.03
C ASN A 58 -15.09 -13.95 1.63
N MET A 59 -14.98 -14.97 0.78
CA MET A 59 -15.41 -14.93 -0.62
C MET A 59 -16.93 -14.83 -0.83
N ASN A 60 -17.77 -14.81 0.21
CA ASN A 60 -19.22 -14.76 0.00
C ASN A 60 -19.72 -13.40 -0.50
N ASN A 61 -18.95 -12.33 -0.29
CA ASN A 61 -19.33 -10.98 -0.72
C ASN A 61 -18.12 -10.03 -0.76
N LEU A 62 -17.10 -10.36 -1.55
CA LEU A 62 -15.96 -9.44 -1.75
C LEU A 62 -16.24 -8.54 -2.92
N GLU A 63 -15.91 -7.26 -2.80
CA GLU A 63 -15.54 -6.49 -3.98
C GLU A 63 -14.12 -6.85 -4.38
N VAL A 64 -13.87 -6.96 -5.68
CA VAL A 64 -12.55 -7.33 -6.20
C VAL A 64 -12.07 -6.34 -7.26
N ILE A 65 -10.77 -6.08 -7.22
CA ILE A 65 -10.01 -5.49 -8.33
C ILE A 65 -9.08 -6.58 -8.85
N ILE A 66 -9.11 -6.83 -10.15
CA ILE A 66 -8.37 -7.91 -10.78
C ILE A 66 -7.57 -7.33 -11.94
N VAL A 67 -6.30 -7.72 -12.03
CA VAL A 67 -5.47 -7.49 -13.21
C VAL A 67 -5.30 -8.80 -13.94
N ILE A 68 -5.76 -8.85 -15.18
CA ILE A 68 -5.61 -9.99 -16.09
C ILE A 68 -4.45 -9.68 -17.03
N ILE A 69 -3.52 -10.62 -17.17
CA ILE A 69 -2.43 -10.53 -18.13
C ILE A 69 -2.73 -11.56 -19.23
N GLN A 70 -3.10 -11.07 -20.40
CA GLN A 70 -3.38 -11.90 -21.57
C GLN A 70 -2.60 -11.36 -22.77
N ASP A 71 -1.96 -12.23 -23.53
CA ASP A 71 -1.13 -11.85 -24.68
C ASP A 71 -0.08 -10.78 -24.32
N ASN A 72 0.51 -10.90 -23.13
CA ASN A 72 1.45 -9.96 -22.51
C ASN A 72 0.90 -8.54 -22.31
N LYS A 73 -0.43 -8.38 -22.33
CA LYS A 73 -1.12 -7.11 -22.12
C LYS A 73 -1.89 -7.17 -20.81
N PRO A 74 -1.56 -6.33 -19.82
CA PRO A 74 -2.31 -6.24 -18.59
C PRO A 74 -3.59 -5.42 -18.82
N SER A 75 -4.68 -5.84 -18.19
CA SER A 75 -5.95 -5.11 -18.14
C SER A 75 -6.53 -5.15 -16.72
N LEU A 76 -7.12 -4.04 -16.27
CA LEU A 76 -7.76 -3.95 -14.96
C LEU A 76 -9.27 -4.06 -15.11
N VAL A 77 -9.88 -4.95 -14.33
CA VAL A 77 -11.33 -5.10 -14.19
C VAL A 77 -11.72 -5.05 -12.71
N THR A 78 -12.97 -4.70 -12.43
CA THR A 78 -13.55 -4.86 -11.09
C THR A 78 -14.73 -5.82 -11.14
N GLY A 79 -15.12 -6.31 -9.99
CA GLY A 79 -16.26 -7.22 -9.87
C GLY A 79 -16.57 -7.55 -8.43
N PHE A 80 -17.23 -8.68 -8.24
CA PHE A 80 -17.53 -9.20 -6.92
C PHE A 80 -17.59 -10.73 -6.88
N THR A 81 -17.43 -11.28 -5.69
CA THR A 81 -17.63 -12.70 -5.42
C THR A 81 -18.94 -12.93 -4.67
N SER A 82 -19.61 -14.05 -4.92
CA SER A 82 -20.83 -14.47 -4.22
C SER A 82 -20.70 -15.88 -3.62
N GLY A 83 -19.45 -16.32 -3.37
CA GLY A 83 -19.11 -17.68 -2.98
C GLY A 83 -17.72 -18.09 -3.51
N TYR A 84 -17.43 -19.39 -3.47
CA TYR A 84 -16.16 -19.98 -3.93
C TYR A 84 -16.14 -20.22 -5.45
N GLU A 85 -16.70 -19.28 -6.20
CA GLU A 85 -16.80 -19.32 -7.65
C GLU A 85 -16.00 -18.19 -8.29
N ALA A 86 -15.88 -18.22 -9.61
CA ALA A 86 -15.28 -17.12 -10.37
C ALA A 86 -16.02 -15.80 -10.07
N PRO A 87 -15.31 -14.67 -9.92
CA PRO A 87 -15.93 -13.38 -9.70
C PRO A 87 -16.83 -12.96 -10.87
N VAL A 88 -17.97 -12.35 -10.55
CA VAL A 88 -18.83 -11.70 -11.54
C VAL A 88 -18.24 -10.31 -11.80
N LEU A 89 -17.83 -10.07 -13.04
CA LEU A 89 -17.22 -8.79 -13.45
C LEU A 89 -18.27 -7.69 -13.61
N ASP A 90 -17.88 -6.47 -13.26
CA ASP A 90 -18.68 -5.28 -13.50
C ASP A 90 -18.70 -4.95 -15.00
N SER A 91 -19.74 -4.24 -15.44
CA SER A 91 -19.80 -3.72 -16.82
C SER A 91 -18.73 -2.68 -17.10
N HIS A 92 -18.23 -2.00 -16.06
CA HIS A 92 -17.15 -1.02 -16.10
C HIS A 92 -16.35 -1.07 -14.79
N ALA A 93 -15.07 -0.73 -14.84
CA ALA A 93 -14.22 -0.71 -13.66
C ALA A 93 -14.57 0.46 -12.71
N TYR A 94 -14.64 0.17 -11.41
CA TYR A 94 -14.81 1.19 -10.35
C TYR A 94 -13.50 1.58 -9.64
N ALA A 95 -12.37 1.21 -10.24
CA ALA A 95 -11.03 1.67 -9.88
C ALA A 95 -10.31 2.12 -11.16
N VAL A 96 -9.53 3.20 -11.05
CA VAL A 96 -8.85 3.83 -12.19
C VAL A 96 -7.38 3.45 -12.14
N PRO A 97 -6.82 2.78 -13.17
CA PRO A 97 -5.38 2.58 -13.27
C PRO A 97 -4.69 3.89 -13.70
N GLU A 98 -3.89 4.47 -12.81
CA GLU A 98 -3.00 5.61 -13.12
C GLU A 98 -1.73 5.12 -13.83
N HIS A 99 -1.27 3.92 -13.47
CA HIS A 99 -0.17 3.23 -14.12
C HIS A 99 -0.48 1.74 -14.19
N LEU A 100 -0.28 1.12 -15.34
CA LEU A 100 -0.42 -0.33 -15.51
C LEU A 100 0.57 -0.80 -16.56
N SER A 101 1.56 -1.59 -16.15
CA SER A 101 2.57 -2.14 -17.04
C SER A 101 2.91 -3.57 -16.68
N PHE A 102 3.25 -4.36 -17.69
CA PHE A 102 3.72 -5.74 -17.55
C PHE A 102 4.92 -5.94 -18.47
N SER A 103 6.07 -6.30 -17.89
CA SER A 103 7.31 -6.50 -18.63
C SER A 103 8.22 -7.46 -17.88
N GLY A 104 8.73 -8.49 -18.55
CA GLY A 104 9.67 -9.45 -17.96
C GLY A 104 9.12 -10.11 -16.69
N ASP A 105 7.87 -10.59 -16.74
CA ASP A 105 7.13 -11.19 -15.62
C ASP A 105 6.97 -10.30 -14.38
N LYS A 106 7.20 -9.00 -14.55
CA LYS A 106 6.93 -7.97 -13.55
C LYS A 106 5.70 -7.17 -13.94
N LEU A 107 4.67 -7.23 -13.10
CA LEU A 107 3.52 -6.34 -13.15
C LEU A 107 3.77 -5.14 -12.23
N THR A 108 3.52 -3.93 -12.72
CA THR A 108 3.47 -2.71 -11.90
C THR A 108 2.14 -2.01 -12.12
N LEU A 109 1.40 -1.79 -11.04
CA LEU A 109 0.08 -1.19 -11.01
C LEU A 109 0.07 -0.05 -9.99
N GLN A 110 -0.40 1.12 -10.42
CA GLN A 110 -0.88 2.15 -9.53
C GLN A 110 -2.35 2.39 -9.88
N LEU A 111 -3.22 2.28 -8.89
CA LEU A 111 -4.64 2.56 -9.06
C LEU A 111 -5.15 3.53 -8.01
N THR A 112 -6.26 4.19 -8.36
CA THR A 112 -7.02 5.05 -7.46
C THR A 112 -8.48 4.61 -7.43
N ARG A 113 -9.11 4.71 -6.26
CA ARG A 113 -10.58 4.70 -6.12
C ARG A 113 -11.01 5.60 -4.97
N PRO A 114 -12.25 6.14 -4.97
CA PRO A 114 -12.73 6.92 -3.85
C PRO A 114 -12.72 6.11 -2.56
N LEU A 115 -12.41 6.79 -1.45
CA LEU A 115 -12.48 6.21 -0.11
C LEU A 115 -13.94 5.95 0.30
N LYS A 116 -14.85 6.83 -0.13
CA LYS A 116 -16.29 6.73 0.11
C LYS A 116 -16.91 5.57 -0.67
N ALA A 117 -18.13 5.23 -0.27
CA ALA A 117 -18.94 4.22 -0.93
C ALA A 117 -19.01 4.44 -2.46
N THR A 118 -18.58 3.43 -3.23
CA THR A 118 -18.45 3.50 -4.69
C THR A 118 -18.89 2.16 -5.31
N GLY A 119 -19.27 2.19 -6.58
CA GLY A 119 -19.56 1.00 -7.36
C GLY A 119 -20.97 0.46 -7.20
N ALA A 120 -21.30 -0.57 -7.99
CA ALA A 120 -22.63 -1.18 -8.01
C ALA A 120 -23.11 -1.70 -6.64
N ARG A 121 -22.17 -2.04 -5.76
CA ARG A 121 -22.43 -2.55 -4.40
C ARG A 121 -22.27 -1.49 -3.31
N ASN A 122 -21.99 -0.23 -3.68
CA ASN A 122 -21.84 0.89 -2.75
C ASN A 122 -20.85 0.60 -1.60
N HIS A 123 -19.72 -0.02 -1.92
CA HIS A 123 -18.74 -0.45 -0.92
C HIS A 123 -17.81 0.70 -0.52
N SER A 124 -17.66 0.92 0.79
CA SER A 124 -16.81 1.98 1.37
C SER A 124 -15.47 1.42 1.85
N LEU A 125 -14.41 2.19 1.63
CA LEU A 125 -13.06 1.94 2.17
C LEU A 125 -12.74 2.82 3.39
N GLU A 126 -13.71 3.59 3.91
CA GLU A 126 -13.50 4.50 5.05
C GLU A 126 -13.14 3.76 6.36
N GLY A 127 -13.70 2.56 6.54
CA GLY A 127 -13.49 1.73 7.73
C GLY A 127 -12.31 0.77 7.59
N CYS A 128 -11.82 0.30 8.74
CA CYS A 128 -10.86 -0.80 8.79
C CYS A 128 -11.50 -2.10 8.30
N GLN A 129 -10.84 -2.80 7.39
CA GLN A 129 -11.35 -4.05 6.85
C GLN A 129 -10.22 -4.96 6.37
N THR A 130 -10.53 -6.23 6.14
CA THR A 130 -9.57 -7.18 5.59
C THR A 130 -9.42 -6.93 4.09
N TRP A 131 -8.19 -6.73 3.64
CA TRP A 131 -7.83 -6.77 2.22
C TRP A 131 -7.11 -8.08 1.96
N ASN A 132 -7.47 -8.75 0.87
CA ASN A 132 -6.89 -10.02 0.47
C ASN A 132 -6.08 -9.80 -0.80
N PHE A 133 -4.76 -9.93 -0.72
CA PHE A 133 -3.89 -9.83 -1.88
C PHE A 133 -3.70 -11.22 -2.49
N VAL A 134 -4.11 -11.38 -3.74
CA VAL A 134 -3.96 -12.63 -4.50
C VAL A 134 -2.70 -12.53 -5.34
N LYS A 135 -1.76 -13.46 -5.15
CA LYS A 135 -0.48 -13.46 -5.88
C LYS A 135 -0.66 -13.81 -7.34
N GLU A 136 -1.29 -14.95 -7.61
CA GLU A 136 -1.64 -15.35 -8.97
C GLU A 136 -2.77 -16.38 -9.02
N GLY A 137 -3.43 -16.44 -10.17
CA GLY A 137 -4.33 -17.49 -10.58
C GLY A 137 -4.32 -17.62 -12.11
N LEU A 138 -4.74 -18.78 -12.62
CA LEU A 138 -4.74 -19.03 -14.06
C LEU A 138 -5.87 -18.22 -14.73
N TYR A 139 -5.58 -17.60 -15.88
CA TYR A 139 -6.59 -17.02 -16.76
C TYR A 139 -6.63 -17.81 -18.06
N LYS A 140 -7.76 -18.46 -18.33
CA LYS A 140 -7.88 -19.39 -19.46
C LYS A 140 -9.28 -19.31 -20.06
N ASP A 141 -9.35 -19.33 -21.39
CA ASP A 141 -10.61 -19.36 -22.16
C ASP A 141 -11.58 -18.22 -21.77
N GLY A 142 -11.04 -17.04 -21.44
CA GLY A 142 -11.81 -15.89 -21.01
C GLY A 142 -12.28 -15.93 -19.55
N GLN A 143 -11.83 -16.92 -18.77
CA GLN A 143 -12.28 -17.16 -17.40
C GLN A 143 -11.16 -16.97 -16.38
N ILE A 144 -11.56 -16.39 -15.24
CA ILE A 144 -10.73 -16.24 -14.05
C ILE A 144 -10.83 -17.55 -13.26
N MET A 145 -9.81 -18.39 -13.35
CA MET A 145 -9.76 -19.65 -12.61
C MET A 145 -9.37 -19.40 -11.15
N VAL A 146 -9.45 -20.46 -10.34
CA VAL A 146 -9.02 -20.42 -8.94
C VAL A 146 -7.58 -19.91 -8.79
N HIS A 147 -7.34 -19.15 -7.73
CA HIS A 147 -5.99 -18.71 -7.38
C HIS A 147 -5.12 -19.91 -6.98
N GLN A 148 -3.84 -19.88 -7.34
CA GLN A 148 -2.92 -21.01 -7.13
C GLN A 148 -2.36 -21.08 -5.70
N PHE A 149 -2.32 -19.93 -5.02
CA PHE A 149 -1.80 -19.80 -3.65
C PHE A 149 -2.84 -19.18 -2.72
N THR A 150 -2.69 -19.45 -1.42
CA THR A 150 -3.47 -18.75 -0.40
C THR A 150 -3.22 -17.26 -0.50
N GLN A 151 -4.31 -16.50 -0.53
CA GLN A 151 -4.30 -15.05 -0.47
C GLN A 151 -3.64 -14.56 0.82
N VAL A 152 -3.10 -13.33 0.79
CA VAL A 152 -2.53 -12.68 1.97
C VAL A 152 -3.59 -11.76 2.60
N PRO A 153 -4.26 -12.16 3.70
CA PRO A 153 -5.22 -11.31 4.39
C PRO A 153 -4.49 -10.27 5.26
N MET A 154 -4.88 -9.02 5.13
CA MET A 154 -4.30 -7.88 5.85
C MET A 154 -5.41 -7.03 6.45
N ALA A 155 -5.33 -6.71 7.74
CA ALA A 155 -6.19 -5.70 8.35
C ALA A 155 -5.70 -4.31 7.91
N VAL A 156 -6.49 -3.63 7.08
CA VAL A 156 -6.15 -2.34 6.50
C VAL A 156 -7.14 -1.28 6.96
N CYS A 157 -6.61 -0.16 7.46
CA CYS A 157 -7.36 1.03 7.84
C CYS A 157 -6.89 2.20 6.95
N PRO A 158 -7.49 2.42 5.77
CA PRO A 158 -6.93 3.36 4.78
C PRO A 158 -6.77 4.79 5.32
N ARG A 159 -7.71 5.25 6.16
CA ARG A 159 -7.65 6.58 6.79
C ARG A 159 -6.43 6.82 7.67
N ASN A 160 -5.79 5.77 8.16
CA ASN A 160 -4.60 5.90 8.99
C ASN A 160 -3.34 6.06 8.12
N CYS A 161 -3.45 5.92 6.80
CA CYS A 161 -2.36 5.96 5.85
C CYS A 161 -2.48 7.20 4.95
N THR A 162 -2.37 8.40 5.49
CA THR A 162 -2.51 9.63 4.69
C THR A 162 -1.18 10.10 4.12
N LYS A 163 -1.15 10.48 2.85
CA LYS A 163 -0.01 11.22 2.27
C LYS A 163 -0.26 12.72 2.45
N THR A 164 0.58 13.40 3.23
CA THR A 164 0.59 14.86 3.24
C THR A 164 1.24 15.37 1.94
N SER A 165 0.79 16.51 1.45
CA SER A 165 1.20 17.13 0.18
C SER A 165 2.68 17.58 0.11
N GLU A 166 3.52 17.19 1.06
CA GLU A 166 4.94 17.60 1.15
C GLU A 166 5.95 16.56 0.63
N ASN A 167 5.52 15.40 0.14
CA ASN A 167 6.45 14.38 -0.39
C ASN A 167 6.03 13.84 -1.76
N SER A 168 5.87 14.73 -2.74
CA SER A 168 5.81 14.38 -4.15
C SER A 168 6.95 15.07 -4.91
N GLY A 169 8.09 14.38 -4.97
CA GLY A 169 9.19 14.70 -5.87
C GLY A 169 10.26 15.60 -5.25
N HIS A 170 11.37 15.01 -4.82
CA HIS A 170 12.74 15.29 -5.29
C HIS A 170 13.69 14.46 -4.40
N THR A 171 14.39 13.51 -5.02
CA THR A 171 15.71 13.10 -4.56
C THR A 171 16.61 14.33 -4.57
N ALA A 172 16.68 15.01 -3.43
CA ALA A 172 17.72 15.97 -3.12
C ALA A 172 18.19 15.68 -1.70
N SER A 173 19.25 14.88 -1.60
CA SER A 173 20.22 14.99 -0.52
C SER A 173 20.59 16.46 -0.38
N GLY A 174 20.16 17.12 0.71
CA GLY A 174 20.34 18.56 0.83
C GLY A 174 19.69 19.18 2.06
N SER A 175 20.42 19.09 3.17
CA SER A 175 20.50 20.13 4.21
C SER A 175 19.29 20.40 5.12
N SER A 176 19.30 19.77 6.29
CA SER A 176 18.90 20.41 7.54
C SER A 176 19.99 20.21 8.60
N ASN A 177 21.14 20.85 8.40
CA ASN A 177 22.24 20.95 9.38
C ASN A 177 22.75 22.40 9.49
N LEU A 178 21.85 23.38 9.43
CA LEU A 178 22.20 24.80 9.65
C LEU A 178 22.09 25.24 11.11
N LEU A 179 21.52 24.42 12.01
CA LEU A 179 21.53 24.68 13.45
C LEU A 179 22.59 23.87 14.22
N LEU A 180 23.08 22.75 13.68
CA LEU A 180 24.20 22.00 14.27
C LEU A 180 25.58 22.58 13.90
N ASN A 181 25.74 23.22 12.74
CA ASN A 181 27.03 23.76 12.32
C ASN A 181 27.41 25.09 13.00
N LEU A 182 26.45 25.83 13.57
CA LEU A 182 26.79 27.03 14.36
C LEU A 182 27.37 26.67 15.74
N TRP A 183 27.04 25.50 16.28
CA TRP A 183 27.58 25.00 17.55
C TRP A 183 28.99 24.40 17.38
N MET A 184 29.29 23.80 16.22
CA MET A 184 30.60 23.18 15.99
C MET A 184 31.70 24.18 15.66
N PHE A 185 31.37 25.34 15.06
CA PHE A 185 32.34 26.43 14.84
C PHE A 185 32.69 27.21 16.11
N LEU A 186 31.79 27.30 17.09
CA LEU A 186 32.07 27.96 18.38
C LEU A 186 32.92 27.11 19.33
N LEU A 187 32.95 25.79 19.14
CA LEU A 187 33.79 24.88 19.92
C LEU A 187 35.24 24.78 19.41
N GLN A 188 35.51 25.15 18.15
CA GLN A 188 36.86 25.07 17.59
C GLN A 188 37.74 26.29 17.93
N GLU A 189 37.17 27.45 18.23
CA GLU A 189 37.92 28.64 18.70
C GLU A 189 38.23 28.60 20.22
N LEU A 190 37.49 27.81 21.01
CA LEU A 190 37.79 27.63 22.44
C LEU A 190 38.94 26.64 22.71
N CYS A 191 39.35 25.85 21.71
CA CYS A 191 40.45 24.89 21.85
C CYS A 191 41.84 25.54 21.66
N TRP A 192 41.92 26.72 21.01
CA TRP A 192 43.19 27.45 20.82
C TRP A 192 43.58 28.32 22.02
N LEU A 193 42.63 28.68 22.90
CA LEU A 193 42.90 29.52 24.07
C LEU A 193 43.51 28.75 25.27
N PHE A 194 43.56 27.42 25.24
CA PHE A 194 44.14 26.60 26.31
C PHE A 194 45.57 26.10 26.04
N LEU A 195 46.20 26.47 24.92
CA LEU A 195 47.57 26.04 24.56
C LEU A 195 48.63 27.16 24.59
N ILE A 196 48.32 28.34 25.14
CA ILE A 196 49.26 29.48 25.26
C ILE A 196 49.57 29.84 26.74
N LEU A 197 49.04 29.10 27.71
CA LEU A 197 49.37 29.28 29.13
C LEU A 197 49.78 27.95 29.77
N TYR A 198 50.94 27.42 29.38
CA TYR A 198 51.89 26.68 30.23
C TYR A 198 53.24 26.56 29.52
#